data_AF-A0A6B0SU62-F1
#
_entry.id   AF-A0A6B0SU62-F1
#
_cell.length_a   1.000
_cell.length_b   1.000
_cell.length_c   1.000
_cell.angle_alpha   90.00
_cell.angle_beta   90.00
_cell.angle_gamma   90.00
#
_symmetry.space_group_name_H-M   'P 1'
#
loop_
_entity.id
_entity.type
_entity.pdbx_description
1 polymer ?
#
loop_
_entity_poly.entity_id
_entity_poly.type
_entity_poly.pdbx_seq_one_letter_code
_entity_poly.pdbx_strand_id
1 'polypeptide(L)'
;MPEVSLIDRGRVRADQAYVVDGASMASAAEPNPEHTRIEFVVWNAVIEAGGRTYLWDTGVPTDAADYWPDPLYGAFEAHDASEHSLEGDLANAGYELADVDAVVMSHLHLDHAGELDAFAGTDTPVYVHRDELPFAFYSAHTDEGSIAYLASDFDGDLNWRVIHRHRHTLADGFELLHLPGHTPGLLGARIETPEGTLLVAGDECYVDANYAEGAPLGPGLLWSERDWHESLETLRELERRTDADVLYGHDLDRFETLAARY
;
A
#
# COMPACT_ATOMS: atom_id res chain seq x y z
N MET A 1 18.83 13.10 8.18
CA MET A 1 18.37 12.15 7.14
C MET A 1 17.07 11.58 7.65
N PRO A 2 16.13 11.20 6.77
CA PRO A 2 14.92 10.51 7.15
C PRO A 2 15.17 9.32 8.09
N GLU A 3 14.31 9.15 9.09
CA GLU A 3 14.19 7.94 9.92
C GLU A 3 12.86 7.26 9.58
N VAL A 4 12.81 5.93 9.58
CA VAL A 4 11.64 5.15 9.14
C VAL A 4 11.31 4.11 10.21
N SER A 5 10.07 4.13 10.69
CA SER A 5 9.53 3.13 11.60
C SER A 5 8.43 2.35 10.89
N LEU A 6 8.61 1.05 10.67
CA LEU A 6 7.60 0.18 10.07
C LEU A 6 6.67 -0.37 11.14
N ILE A 7 5.37 -0.31 10.89
CA ILE A 7 4.32 -0.64 11.85
C ILE A 7 3.49 -1.79 11.28
N ASP A 8 3.41 -2.91 12.01
CA ASP A 8 2.55 -4.04 11.68
C ASP A 8 1.09 -3.67 11.95
N ARG A 9 0.23 -3.84 10.95
CA ARG A 9 -1.19 -3.46 10.99
C ARG A 9 -2.11 -4.66 10.72
N GLY A 10 -1.60 -5.87 10.98
CA GLY A 10 -2.37 -7.11 10.89
C GLY A 10 -2.26 -7.80 9.54
N ARG A 11 -3.23 -8.65 9.23
CA ARG A 11 -3.20 -9.61 8.14
C ARG A 11 -4.48 -9.57 7.31
N VAL A 12 -4.30 -9.61 5.99
CA VAL A 12 -5.35 -9.97 5.04
C VAL A 12 -5.11 -11.39 4.56
N ARG A 13 -6.17 -12.20 4.50
CA ARG A 13 -6.11 -13.56 3.94
C ARG A 13 -6.80 -13.63 2.60
N ALA A 14 -6.05 -13.97 1.57
CA ALA A 14 -6.54 -14.09 0.20
C ALA A 14 -5.96 -15.31 -0.51
N ASP A 15 -6.60 -15.72 -1.60
CA ASP A 15 -6.05 -16.74 -2.51
C ASP A 15 -4.76 -16.20 -3.14
N GLN A 16 -3.69 -17.00 -3.12
CA GLN A 16 -2.41 -16.64 -3.70
C GLN A 16 -2.52 -16.27 -5.20
N ALA A 17 -3.50 -16.83 -5.92
CA ALA A 17 -3.73 -16.53 -7.33
C ALA A 17 -4.22 -15.09 -7.61
N TYR A 18 -4.70 -14.36 -6.60
CA TYR A 18 -4.92 -12.91 -6.75
C TYR A 18 -3.60 -12.15 -6.81
N VAL A 19 -2.59 -12.61 -6.09
CA VAL A 19 -1.34 -11.88 -5.86
C VAL A 19 -0.25 -12.28 -6.84
N VAL A 20 -0.21 -13.53 -7.28
CA VAL A 20 0.73 -14.00 -8.30
C VAL A 20 -0.07 -14.62 -9.42
N ASP A 21 -0.08 -13.96 -10.58
CA ASP A 21 -0.79 -14.46 -11.76
C ASP A 21 -0.30 -15.86 -12.13
N GLY A 22 -1.26 -16.76 -12.36
CA GLY A 22 -0.97 -18.16 -12.68
C GLY A 22 -0.42 -19.02 -11.53
N ALA A 23 -0.49 -18.58 -10.26
CA ALA A 23 -0.02 -19.38 -9.11
C ALA A 23 -0.70 -20.75 -8.98
N SER A 24 -1.97 -20.87 -9.37
CA SER A 24 -2.69 -22.15 -9.46
C SER A 24 -3.47 -22.22 -10.77
N MET A 25 -3.05 -23.12 -11.66
CA MET A 25 -3.62 -23.25 -13.01
C MET A 25 -3.91 -24.71 -13.34
N ALA A 26 -5.14 -24.99 -13.76
CA ALA A 26 -5.53 -26.32 -14.20
C ALA A 26 -4.73 -26.78 -15.42
N SER A 27 -4.41 -28.08 -15.46
CA SER A 27 -3.73 -28.73 -16.57
C SER A 27 -4.43 -30.03 -16.99
N ALA A 28 -4.02 -30.63 -18.11
CA ALA A 28 -4.55 -31.92 -18.52
C ALA A 28 -4.23 -33.05 -17.51
N ALA A 29 -3.14 -32.91 -16.75
CA ALA A 29 -2.74 -33.86 -15.72
C ALA A 29 -3.43 -33.60 -14.37
N GLU A 30 -3.72 -32.33 -14.08
CA GLU A 30 -4.36 -31.86 -12.85
C GLU A 30 -5.46 -30.85 -13.20
N PRO A 31 -6.67 -31.32 -13.57
CA PRO A 31 -7.73 -30.45 -14.07
C PRO A 31 -8.43 -29.63 -12.98
N ASN A 32 -8.23 -29.97 -11.70
CA ASN A 32 -8.81 -29.26 -10.55
C ASN A 32 -7.72 -29.09 -9.49
N PRO A 33 -6.74 -28.20 -9.71
CA PRO A 33 -5.71 -27.94 -8.71
C PRO A 33 -6.36 -27.34 -7.45
N GLU A 34 -5.75 -27.57 -6.30
CA GLU A 34 -6.17 -26.90 -5.06
C GLU A 34 -5.69 -25.45 -5.07
N HIS A 35 -6.51 -24.56 -4.53
CA HIS A 35 -6.16 -23.17 -4.30
C HIS A 35 -5.57 -23.01 -2.90
N THR A 36 -4.54 -22.16 -2.78
CA THR A 36 -3.89 -21.90 -1.50
C THR A 36 -4.25 -20.51 -1.02
N ARG A 37 -4.81 -20.43 0.18
CA ARG A 37 -5.09 -19.17 0.85
C ARG A 37 -3.98 -18.88 1.85
N ILE A 38 -3.36 -17.71 1.73
CA ILE A 38 -2.21 -17.32 2.56
C ILE A 38 -2.49 -15.99 3.27
N GLU A 39 -1.67 -15.71 4.28
CA GLU A 39 -1.68 -14.46 5.02
C GLU A 39 -0.72 -13.46 4.37
N PHE A 40 -1.21 -12.25 4.20
CA PHE A 40 -0.49 -11.10 3.68
C PHE A 40 -0.43 -10.04 4.78
N VAL A 41 0.75 -9.47 5.02
CA VAL A 41 0.90 -8.37 5.99
C VAL A 41 0.23 -7.11 5.46
N VAL A 42 -0.44 -6.38 6.33
CA VAL A 42 -0.79 -4.97 6.12
C VAL A 42 0.13 -4.17 7.03
N TRP A 43 0.70 -3.09 6.53
CA TRP A 43 1.61 -2.26 7.30
C TRP A 43 1.44 -0.77 7.01
N ASN A 44 1.87 0.05 7.96
CA ASN A 44 2.08 1.48 7.75
C ASN A 44 3.54 1.81 8.03
N ALA A 45 3.97 3.01 7.63
CA ALA A 45 5.28 3.53 8.02
C ALA A 45 5.14 4.93 8.60
N VAL A 46 5.87 5.21 9.68
CA VAL A 46 6.11 6.57 10.15
C VAL A 46 7.48 7.00 9.65
N ILE A 47 7.53 8.12 8.94
CA ILE A 47 8.77 8.66 8.36
C ILE A 47 9.03 10.04 8.93
N GLU A 48 10.12 10.21 9.66
CA GLU A 48 10.53 11.49 10.22
C GLU A 48 11.55 12.15 9.30
N ALA A 49 11.14 13.20 8.58
CA ALA A 49 11.98 13.85 7.56
C ALA A 49 11.75 15.37 7.49
N GLY A 50 12.84 16.13 7.39
CA GLY A 50 12.74 17.59 7.26
C GLY A 50 12.07 18.30 8.44
N GLY A 51 12.08 17.69 9.63
CA GLY A 51 11.42 18.20 10.83
C GLY A 51 9.89 18.01 10.82
N ARG A 52 9.39 17.02 10.08
CA ARG A 52 7.99 16.61 10.02
C ARG A 52 7.87 15.10 10.19
N THR A 53 6.76 14.65 10.75
CA THR A 53 6.36 13.25 10.83
C THR A 53 5.33 12.94 9.75
N TYR A 54 5.64 12.01 8.84
CA TYR A 54 4.75 11.55 7.79
C TYR A 54 4.22 10.16 8.15
N LEU A 55 2.92 9.95 8.01
CA LEU A 55 2.32 8.62 8.04
C LEU A 55 2.13 8.12 6.60
N TRP A 56 2.61 6.92 6.30
CA TRP A 56 2.39 6.23 5.03
C TRP A 56 1.27 5.22 5.17
N ASP A 57 0.18 5.42 4.42
CA ASP A 57 -1.08 4.68 4.50
C ASP A 57 -1.68 4.62 5.92
N THR A 58 -2.89 4.06 6.04
CA THR A 58 -3.66 4.01 7.29
C THR A 58 -4.16 2.61 7.64
N GLY A 59 -4.01 1.65 6.72
CA GLY A 59 -4.28 0.24 6.96
C GLY A 59 -5.76 -0.13 6.79
N VAL A 60 -6.09 -1.29 7.34
CA VAL A 60 -7.44 -1.86 7.38
C VAL A 60 -8.18 -1.32 8.62
N PRO A 61 -9.46 -0.94 8.50
CA PRO A 61 -10.24 -0.50 9.64
C PRO A 61 -10.65 -1.66 10.55
N THR A 62 -10.72 -1.38 11.84
CA THR A 62 -11.01 -2.39 12.88
C THR A 62 -12.37 -3.08 12.73
N ASP A 63 -13.32 -2.46 12.05
CA ASP A 63 -14.67 -2.96 11.78
C ASP A 63 -14.86 -3.40 10.31
N ALA A 64 -13.76 -3.70 9.59
CA ALA A 64 -13.78 -4.18 8.20
C ALA A 64 -14.77 -5.34 7.97
N ALA A 65 -14.88 -6.27 8.93
CA ALA A 65 -15.82 -7.40 8.85
C ALA A 65 -17.30 -6.99 8.86
N ASP A 66 -17.63 -5.80 9.36
CA ASP A 66 -19.00 -5.31 9.46
C ASP A 66 -19.42 -4.47 8.25
N TYR A 67 -18.48 -3.76 7.58
CA TYR A 67 -18.83 -2.85 6.49
C TYR A 67 -18.22 -3.17 5.12
N TRP A 68 -17.16 -3.98 5.01
CA TRP A 68 -16.69 -4.43 3.71
C TRP A 68 -17.77 -5.29 3.03
N PRO A 69 -18.05 -5.11 1.72
CA PRO A 69 -19.05 -5.91 1.04
C PRO A 69 -18.76 -7.42 1.11
N ASP A 70 -19.77 -8.25 1.39
CA ASP A 70 -19.60 -9.72 1.56
C ASP A 70 -18.72 -10.40 0.49
N PRO A 71 -18.87 -10.12 -0.83
CA PRO A 71 -18.03 -10.76 -1.84
C PRO A 71 -16.55 -10.35 -1.74
N LEU A 72 -16.31 -9.10 -1.34
CA LEU A 72 -14.96 -8.54 -1.20
C LEU A 72 -14.28 -9.07 0.05
N TYR A 73 -14.97 -9.04 1.21
CA TYR A 73 -14.47 -9.66 2.44
C TYR A 73 -14.24 -11.17 2.27
N GLY A 74 -15.09 -11.85 1.49
CA GLY A 74 -14.91 -13.26 1.15
C GLY A 74 -13.66 -13.55 0.31
N ALA A 75 -13.22 -12.60 -0.51
CA ALA A 75 -11.99 -12.72 -1.31
C ALA A 75 -10.74 -12.28 -0.53
N PHE A 76 -10.87 -11.23 0.28
CA PHE A 76 -9.83 -10.58 1.07
C PHE A 76 -10.33 -10.42 2.51
N GLU A 77 -10.12 -11.43 3.34
CA GLU A 77 -10.56 -11.39 4.75
C GLU A 77 -9.57 -10.56 5.55
N ALA A 78 -10.02 -9.46 6.13
CA ALA A 78 -9.33 -8.75 7.19
C ALA A 78 -9.28 -9.64 8.44
N HIS A 79 -8.23 -10.46 8.57
CA HIS A 79 -8.23 -11.61 9.48
C HIS A 79 -8.23 -11.21 10.96
N ASP A 80 -7.39 -10.23 11.32
CA ASP A 80 -7.14 -9.78 12.68
C ASP A 80 -7.24 -8.26 12.83
N ALA A 81 -7.81 -7.56 11.84
CA ALA A 81 -7.87 -6.09 11.81
C ALA A 81 -8.50 -5.46 13.06
N SER A 82 -9.43 -6.14 13.73
CA SER A 82 -10.04 -5.67 14.98
C SER A 82 -9.05 -5.52 16.14
N GLU A 83 -7.88 -6.15 16.05
CA GLU A 83 -6.78 -6.06 17.03
C GLU A 83 -5.80 -4.92 16.70
N HIS A 84 -5.93 -4.33 15.51
CA HIS A 84 -5.00 -3.39 14.91
C HIS A 84 -5.71 -2.06 14.63
N SER A 85 -5.97 -1.24 15.65
CA SER A 85 -6.40 0.14 15.43
C SER A 85 -5.22 1.06 15.10
N LEU A 86 -5.40 2.03 14.21
CA LEU A 86 -4.35 2.97 13.82
C LEU A 86 -3.76 3.70 15.03
N GLU A 87 -4.63 4.21 15.92
CA GLU A 87 -4.19 4.86 17.16
C GLU A 87 -3.41 3.91 18.08
N GLY A 88 -3.86 2.65 18.21
CA GLY A 88 -3.24 1.66 19.08
C GLY A 88 -1.85 1.24 18.60
N ASP A 89 -1.72 0.95 17.30
CA ASP A 89 -0.45 0.50 16.73
C ASP A 89 0.57 1.64 16.60
N LEU A 90 0.12 2.87 16.31
CA LEU A 90 0.99 4.05 16.42
C LEU A 90 1.50 4.24 17.85
N ALA A 91 0.62 4.14 18.86
CA ALA A 91 1.01 4.28 20.26
C ALA A 91 2.00 3.19 20.70
N ASN A 92 1.82 1.95 20.23
CA ASN A 92 2.75 0.84 20.46
C ASN A 92 4.13 1.11 19.83
N ALA A 93 4.16 1.81 18.69
CA ALA A 93 5.39 2.26 18.04
C ALA A 93 5.98 3.55 18.64
N GLY A 94 5.30 4.17 19.62
CA GLY A 94 5.78 5.36 20.32
C GLY A 94 5.35 6.70 19.70
N TYR A 95 4.34 6.68 18.82
CA TYR A 95 3.76 7.86 18.17
C TYR A 95 2.31 8.08 18.61
N GLU A 96 1.88 9.33 18.72
CA GLU A 96 0.46 9.67 18.84
C GLU A 96 -0.09 10.12 17.46
N LEU A 97 -1.39 9.94 17.21
CA LEU A 97 -2.02 10.48 16.00
C LEU A 97 -1.78 12.00 15.83
N ALA A 98 -1.69 12.72 16.95
CA ALA A 98 -1.41 14.14 16.96
C ALA A 98 0.02 14.52 16.55
N ASP A 99 0.96 13.56 16.54
CA ASP A 99 2.33 13.78 16.08
C ASP A 99 2.43 13.76 14.54
N VAL A 100 1.41 13.25 13.84
CA VAL A 100 1.40 13.13 12.37
C VAL A 100 1.18 14.50 11.73
N ASP A 101 2.24 15.06 11.14
CA ASP A 101 2.21 16.35 10.43
C ASP A 101 1.64 16.26 9.01
N ALA A 102 1.62 15.06 8.43
CA ALA A 102 1.14 14.78 7.08
C ALA A 102 0.88 13.29 6.86
N VAL A 103 -0.08 12.97 6.00
CA VAL A 103 -0.35 11.60 5.55
C VAL A 103 0.03 11.48 4.08
N VAL A 104 0.66 10.38 3.68
CA VAL A 104 0.90 10.00 2.30
C VAL A 104 0.11 8.74 2.01
N MET A 105 -0.86 8.85 1.11
CA MET A 105 -1.58 7.69 0.60
C MET A 105 -0.83 7.14 -0.61
N SER A 106 -0.36 5.90 -0.52
CA SER A 106 0.15 5.16 -1.67
C SER A 106 -0.93 5.10 -2.75
N HIS A 107 -2.15 4.72 -2.35
CA HIS A 107 -3.37 4.74 -3.14
C HIS A 107 -4.59 4.64 -2.20
N LEU A 108 -5.81 4.51 -2.73
CA LEU A 108 -7.05 4.59 -1.92
C LEU A 108 -7.84 3.28 -1.83
N HIS A 109 -7.20 2.11 -1.95
CA HIS A 109 -7.88 0.86 -1.65
C HIS A 109 -8.15 0.70 -0.14
N LEU A 110 -9.17 -0.10 0.16
CA LEU A 110 -9.72 -0.40 1.49
C LEU A 110 -8.72 -0.79 2.59
N ASP A 111 -7.61 -1.45 2.25
CA ASP A 111 -6.57 -1.88 3.18
C ASP A 111 -5.41 -0.88 3.31
N HIS A 112 -5.48 0.23 2.57
CA HIS A 112 -4.56 1.36 2.67
C HIS A 112 -5.24 2.59 3.26
N ALA A 113 -6.45 2.93 2.79
CA ALA A 113 -7.20 4.11 3.18
C ALA A 113 -8.22 3.88 4.29
N GLY A 114 -8.32 2.66 4.83
CA GLY A 114 -9.40 2.23 5.72
C GLY A 114 -9.59 3.07 6.98
N GLU A 115 -8.51 3.60 7.55
CA GLU A 115 -8.57 4.49 8.73
C GLU A 115 -8.22 5.96 8.41
N LEU A 116 -8.31 6.36 7.14
CA LEU A 116 -8.01 7.73 6.71
C LEU A 116 -8.98 8.77 7.29
N ASP A 117 -10.20 8.37 7.65
CA ASP A 117 -11.19 9.24 8.34
C ASP A 117 -10.68 9.77 9.69
N ALA A 118 -9.65 9.14 10.29
CA ALA A 118 -8.99 9.66 11.49
C ALA A 118 -8.41 11.08 11.31
N PHE A 119 -8.19 11.50 10.06
CA PHE A 119 -7.69 12.82 9.69
C PHE A 119 -8.76 13.76 9.13
N ALA A 120 -10.02 13.33 9.01
CA ALA A 120 -11.11 14.15 8.50
C ALA A 120 -11.43 15.33 9.43
N GLY A 121 -11.69 16.51 8.84
CA GLY A 121 -11.95 17.75 9.56
C GLY A 121 -10.73 18.36 10.25
N THR A 122 -9.54 17.79 10.04
CA THR A 122 -8.26 18.34 10.52
C THR A 122 -7.57 19.16 9.41
N ASP A 123 -6.57 19.97 9.79
CA ASP A 123 -5.70 20.65 8.83
C ASP A 123 -4.55 19.76 8.33
N THR A 124 -4.47 18.48 8.74
CA THR A 124 -3.38 17.57 8.37
C THR A 124 -3.39 17.31 6.86
N PRO A 125 -2.34 17.70 6.12
CA PRO A 125 -2.28 17.49 4.68
C PRO A 125 -2.23 16.00 4.32
N VAL A 126 -3.07 15.59 3.39
CA VAL A 126 -3.13 14.21 2.86
C VAL A 126 -2.64 14.22 1.41
N TYR A 127 -1.45 13.67 1.17
CA TYR A 127 -0.85 13.59 -0.16
C TYR A 127 -1.36 12.37 -0.92
N VAL A 128 -1.70 12.57 -2.19
CA VAL A 128 -2.22 11.53 -3.08
C VAL A 128 -1.93 11.90 -4.53
N HIS A 129 -1.76 10.93 -5.41
CA HIS A 129 -1.52 11.22 -6.82
C HIS A 129 -2.78 11.73 -7.54
N ARG A 130 -2.58 12.62 -8.52
CA ARG A 130 -3.66 13.23 -9.31
C ARG A 130 -4.52 12.24 -10.08
N ASP A 131 -3.96 11.09 -10.42
CA ASP A 131 -4.65 10.06 -11.20
C ASP A 131 -5.38 9.06 -10.30
N GLU A 132 -5.05 9.03 -9.00
CA GLU A 132 -5.71 8.16 -8.00
C GLU A 132 -7.08 8.71 -7.62
N LEU A 133 -7.15 9.97 -7.17
CA LEU A 133 -8.38 10.57 -6.67
C LEU A 133 -9.56 10.46 -7.66
N PRO A 134 -9.45 10.86 -8.94
CA PRO A 134 -10.57 10.74 -9.86
C PRO A 134 -11.00 9.29 -10.09
N PHE A 135 -10.05 8.34 -10.10
CA PHE A 135 -10.34 6.94 -10.31
C PHE A 135 -11.00 6.30 -9.08
N ALA A 136 -10.56 6.65 -7.87
CA ALA A 136 -11.19 6.23 -6.62
C ALA A 136 -12.63 6.72 -6.53
N PHE A 137 -12.87 8.01 -6.79
CA PHE A 137 -14.23 8.57 -6.80
C PHE A 137 -15.12 7.96 -7.87
N TYR A 138 -14.60 7.76 -9.09
CA TYR A 138 -15.32 7.07 -10.16
C TYR A 138 -15.69 5.64 -9.75
N SER A 139 -14.74 4.91 -9.18
CA SER A 139 -14.93 3.51 -8.80
C SER A 139 -15.92 3.36 -7.64
N ALA A 140 -15.84 4.20 -6.60
CA ALA A 140 -16.72 4.08 -5.44
C ALA A 140 -18.15 4.58 -5.67
N HIS A 141 -18.39 5.34 -6.75
CA HIS A 141 -19.71 5.91 -7.07
C HIS A 141 -20.35 5.33 -8.35
N THR A 142 -19.72 4.34 -8.98
CA THR A 142 -20.23 3.67 -10.18
C THR A 142 -19.92 2.17 -10.15
N ASP A 143 -20.57 1.39 -11.01
CA ASP A 143 -20.30 -0.06 -11.14
C ASP A 143 -19.21 -0.39 -12.18
N GLU A 144 -18.49 0.61 -12.69
CA GLU A 144 -17.62 0.51 -13.88
C GLU A 144 -16.11 0.63 -13.52
N GLY A 145 -15.75 0.59 -12.24
CA GLY A 145 -14.39 0.73 -11.72
C GLY A 145 -13.92 -0.44 -10.85
N SER A 146 -12.91 -0.19 -10.00
CA SER A 146 -12.44 -1.19 -9.03
C SER A 146 -13.36 -1.27 -7.82
N ILE A 147 -13.73 -2.48 -7.41
CA ILE A 147 -14.57 -2.71 -6.21
C ILE A 147 -13.82 -2.47 -4.89
N ALA A 148 -12.51 -2.22 -4.95
CA ALA A 148 -11.65 -2.06 -3.79
C ALA A 148 -11.66 -0.62 -3.21
N TYR A 149 -12.41 0.30 -3.81
CA TYR A 149 -12.57 1.67 -3.31
C TYR A 149 -13.89 1.80 -2.56
N LEU A 150 -13.82 2.13 -1.27
CA LEU A 150 -15.00 2.39 -0.45
C LEU A 150 -15.09 3.89 -0.17
N ALA A 151 -16.15 4.54 -0.63
CA ALA A 151 -16.29 6.00 -0.53
C ALA A 151 -16.22 6.51 0.92
N SER A 152 -16.69 5.72 1.89
CA SER A 152 -16.60 6.01 3.32
C SER A 152 -15.19 6.33 3.80
N ASP A 153 -14.19 5.77 3.13
CA ASP A 153 -12.80 5.80 3.59
C ASP A 153 -12.10 7.10 3.14
N PHE A 154 -12.60 7.77 2.09
CA PHE A 154 -11.92 8.94 1.50
C PHE A 154 -12.83 10.10 1.04
N ASP A 155 -14.16 9.94 1.03
CA ASP A 155 -15.13 10.99 0.68
C ASP A 155 -15.52 11.86 1.91
N GLY A 156 -14.51 12.18 2.73
CA GLY A 156 -14.61 13.04 3.91
C GLY A 156 -14.02 14.44 3.69
N ASP A 157 -14.07 15.27 4.73
CA ASP A 157 -13.42 16.61 4.74
C ASP A 157 -11.91 16.48 4.97
N LEU A 158 -11.19 16.02 3.94
CA LEU A 158 -9.75 15.80 3.98
C LEU A 158 -8.97 16.94 3.31
N ASN A 159 -7.85 17.35 3.91
CA ASN A 159 -6.98 18.40 3.35
C ASN A 159 -6.07 17.84 2.23
N TRP A 160 -6.66 17.49 1.09
CA TRP A 160 -5.96 16.88 -0.03
C TRP A 160 -4.83 17.75 -0.60
N ARG A 161 -3.66 17.14 -0.77
CA ARG A 161 -2.46 17.68 -1.44
C ARG A 161 -2.13 16.82 -2.65
N VAL A 162 -2.61 17.27 -3.81
CA VAL A 162 -2.51 16.48 -5.04
C VAL A 162 -1.11 16.56 -5.65
N ILE A 163 -0.51 15.39 -5.86
CA ILE A 163 0.78 15.22 -6.57
C ILE A 163 0.50 15.01 -8.05
N HIS A 164 1.08 15.87 -8.90
CA HIS A 164 0.86 15.80 -10.35
C HIS A 164 2.03 15.20 -11.15
N ARG A 165 3.18 15.06 -10.50
CA ARG A 165 4.47 14.75 -11.13
C ARG A 165 4.82 13.30 -10.88
N HIS A 166 5.61 12.74 -11.80
CA HIS A 166 6.13 11.38 -11.66
C HIS A 166 7.11 11.22 -10.49
N ARG A 167 7.80 12.29 -10.09
CA ARG A 167 8.64 12.35 -8.88
C ARG A 167 8.34 13.61 -8.10
N HIS A 168 8.24 13.50 -6.77
CA HIS A 168 7.94 14.63 -5.89
C HIS A 168 8.69 14.53 -4.57
N THR A 169 9.58 15.49 -4.30
CA THR A 169 10.34 15.54 -3.05
C THR A 169 9.49 16.17 -1.94
N LEU A 170 9.19 15.41 -0.89
CA LEU A 170 8.52 15.91 0.32
C LEU A 170 9.51 16.57 1.28
N ALA A 171 10.67 15.96 1.44
CA ALA A 171 11.77 16.45 2.26
C ALA A 171 13.12 16.02 1.67
N ASP A 172 14.23 16.60 2.15
CA ASP A 172 15.56 16.14 1.75
C ASP A 172 15.74 14.66 2.12
N GLY A 173 16.10 13.83 1.14
CA GLY A 173 16.18 12.38 1.27
C GLY A 173 14.84 11.63 1.22
N PHE A 174 13.68 12.31 1.07
CA PHE A 174 12.37 11.66 0.95
C PHE A 174 11.63 12.11 -0.31
N GLU A 175 11.52 11.21 -1.28
CA GLU A 175 10.89 11.47 -2.58
C GLU A 175 9.82 10.43 -2.90
N LEU A 176 8.65 10.90 -3.31
CA LEU A 176 7.57 10.08 -3.84
C LEU A 176 7.80 9.76 -5.31
N LEU A 177 7.45 8.54 -5.70
CA LEU A 177 7.54 8.00 -7.06
C LEU A 177 6.14 7.63 -7.52
N HIS A 178 5.71 8.08 -8.70
CA HIS A 178 4.47 7.59 -9.30
C HIS A 178 4.76 6.27 -10.01
N LEU A 179 4.15 5.20 -9.53
CA LEU A 179 4.35 3.82 -9.99
C LEU A 179 3.02 3.24 -10.47
N PRO A 180 2.42 3.75 -11.56
CA PRO A 180 1.14 3.25 -12.04
C PRO A 180 1.24 1.78 -12.47
N GLY A 181 0.18 1.02 -12.24
CA GLY A 181 0.14 -0.40 -12.60
C GLY A 181 -0.99 -1.11 -11.88
N HIS A 182 -0.83 -1.27 -10.57
CA HIS A 182 -1.87 -1.74 -9.67
C HIS A 182 -3.09 -0.81 -9.69
N THR A 183 -2.87 0.49 -9.46
CA THR A 183 -3.84 1.57 -9.68
C THR A 183 -3.26 2.62 -10.64
N PRO A 184 -4.06 3.52 -11.24
CA PRO A 184 -3.51 4.58 -12.09
C PRO A 184 -2.66 5.60 -11.34
N GLY A 185 -2.83 5.72 -10.02
CA GLY A 185 -2.20 6.74 -9.21
C GLY A 185 -1.34 6.22 -8.06
N LEU A 186 -0.95 4.94 -8.07
CA LEU A 186 -0.10 4.38 -7.02
C LEU A 186 1.19 5.20 -6.84
N LEU A 187 1.47 5.56 -5.60
CA LEU A 187 2.70 6.17 -5.16
C LEU A 187 3.55 5.14 -4.42
N GLY A 188 4.82 5.03 -4.81
CA GLY A 188 5.89 4.49 -4.00
C GLY A 188 6.80 5.61 -3.47
N ALA A 189 7.93 5.24 -2.88
CA ALA A 189 8.89 6.21 -2.37
C ALA A 189 10.33 5.73 -2.50
N ARG A 190 11.24 6.71 -2.54
CA ARG A 190 12.66 6.53 -2.26
C ARG A 190 13.01 7.36 -1.03
N ILE A 191 13.60 6.68 -0.04
CA ILE A 191 13.94 7.25 1.25
C ILE A 191 15.42 6.98 1.54
N GLU A 192 16.21 8.02 1.77
CA GLU A 192 17.63 7.93 2.11
C GLU A 192 17.78 7.95 3.63
N THR A 193 17.98 6.79 4.25
CA THR A 193 18.12 6.64 5.70
C THR A 193 19.59 6.46 6.10
N PRO A 194 19.93 6.54 7.40
CA PRO A 194 21.27 6.18 7.89
C PRO A 194 21.70 4.74 7.57
N GLU A 195 20.75 3.81 7.43
CA GLU A 195 20.95 2.37 7.19
C GLU A 195 21.13 2.02 5.71
N GLY A 196 20.69 2.91 4.80
CA GLY A 196 20.73 2.69 3.36
C GLY A 196 19.64 3.48 2.61
N THR A 197 19.48 3.19 1.33
CA THR A 197 18.31 3.66 0.59
C THR A 197 17.19 2.63 0.73
N LEU A 198 16.01 3.06 1.13
CA LEU A 198 14.78 2.26 1.11
C LEU A 198 13.93 2.67 -0.09
N LEU A 199 13.51 1.72 -0.89
CA LEU A 199 12.48 1.88 -1.92
C LEU A 199 11.19 1.24 -1.43
N VAL A 200 10.15 2.06 -1.27
CA VAL A 200 8.80 1.56 -1.02
C VAL A 200 8.16 1.27 -2.37
N ALA A 201 8.03 0.00 -2.71
CA ALA A 201 7.28 -0.45 -3.87
C ALA A 201 5.78 -0.47 -3.56
N GLY A 202 5.40 -0.86 -2.34
CA GLY A 202 4.00 -1.04 -1.95
C GLY A 202 3.31 -2.01 -2.91
N ASP A 203 2.09 -1.67 -3.30
CA ASP A 203 1.24 -2.53 -4.15
C ASP A 203 1.69 -2.64 -5.60
N GLU A 204 2.76 -1.95 -5.98
CA GLU A 204 3.44 -2.26 -7.24
C GLU A 204 4.00 -3.69 -7.19
N CYS A 205 4.40 -4.17 -6.01
CA CYS A 205 4.82 -5.56 -5.81
C CYS A 205 4.35 -6.03 -4.44
N TYR A 206 3.36 -6.91 -4.39
CA TYR A 206 2.84 -7.47 -3.14
C TYR A 206 3.89 -8.35 -2.46
N VAL A 207 4.49 -9.26 -3.22
CA VAL A 207 5.45 -10.27 -2.72
C VAL A 207 6.69 -10.39 -3.59
N ASP A 208 7.71 -11.09 -3.09
CA ASP A 208 8.98 -11.27 -3.79
C ASP A 208 8.82 -11.84 -5.20
N ALA A 209 7.87 -12.76 -5.42
CA ALA A 209 7.59 -13.29 -6.76
C ALA A 209 7.20 -12.17 -7.76
N ASN A 210 6.52 -11.12 -7.30
CA ASN A 210 6.19 -9.98 -8.14
C ASN A 210 7.43 -9.18 -8.52
N TYR A 211 8.31 -8.94 -7.54
CA TYR A 211 9.49 -8.10 -7.74
C TYR A 211 10.67 -8.83 -8.38
N ALA A 212 11.09 -9.97 -7.81
CA ALA A 212 12.28 -10.70 -8.22
C ALA A 212 12.06 -11.50 -9.50
N GLU A 213 10.92 -12.20 -9.61
CA GLU A 213 10.61 -13.02 -10.79
C GLU A 213 9.91 -12.21 -11.89
N GLY A 214 9.31 -11.07 -11.53
CA GLY A 214 8.53 -10.25 -12.46
C GLY A 214 7.17 -10.86 -12.80
N ALA A 215 6.64 -11.72 -11.93
CA ALA A 215 5.31 -12.30 -12.09
C ALA A 215 4.25 -11.23 -11.75
N PRO A 216 3.36 -10.85 -12.68
CA PRO A 216 2.38 -9.80 -12.42
C PRO A 216 1.39 -10.22 -11.33
N LEU A 217 0.72 -9.22 -10.75
CA LEU A 217 -0.46 -9.46 -9.93
C LEU A 217 -1.58 -10.08 -10.80
N GLY A 218 -2.53 -10.76 -10.18
CA GLY A 218 -3.69 -11.27 -10.89
C GLY A 218 -4.49 -10.14 -11.55
N PRO A 219 -5.19 -10.39 -12.67
CA PRO A 219 -5.87 -9.33 -13.44
C PRO A 219 -6.87 -8.47 -12.66
N GLY A 220 -7.46 -9.02 -11.58
CA GLY A 220 -8.37 -8.27 -10.71
C GLY A 220 -7.70 -7.20 -9.86
N LEU A 221 -6.37 -7.26 -9.70
CA LEU A 221 -5.54 -6.33 -8.95
C LEU A 221 -4.67 -5.46 -9.89
N LEU A 222 -4.94 -5.42 -11.20
CA LEU A 222 -4.19 -4.60 -12.14
C LEU A 222 -5.09 -3.64 -12.89
N TRP A 223 -4.81 -2.35 -12.75
CA TRP A 223 -5.36 -1.34 -13.62
C TRP A 223 -4.71 -1.36 -15.01
N SER A 224 -3.38 -1.56 -15.07
CA SER A 224 -2.61 -1.59 -16.33
C SER A 224 -1.35 -2.43 -16.20
N GLU A 225 -1.37 -3.64 -16.76
CA GLU A 225 -0.21 -4.54 -16.78
C GLU A 225 1.00 -3.92 -17.50
N ARG A 226 0.77 -3.12 -18.55
CA ARG A 226 1.85 -2.41 -19.25
C ARG A 226 2.55 -1.45 -18.29
N ASP A 227 1.78 -0.62 -17.60
CA ASP A 227 2.34 0.43 -16.74
C ASP A 227 2.99 -0.21 -15.50
N TRP A 228 2.43 -1.30 -14.99
CA TRP A 228 3.04 -2.15 -13.97
C TRP A 228 4.45 -2.63 -14.38
N HIS A 229 4.60 -3.21 -15.57
CA HIS A 229 5.94 -3.60 -16.03
C HIS A 229 6.92 -2.41 -16.16
N GLU A 230 6.45 -1.23 -16.56
CA GLU A 230 7.29 -0.03 -16.63
C GLU A 230 7.70 0.49 -15.23
N SER A 231 6.80 0.39 -14.25
CA SER A 231 7.02 0.76 -12.85
C SER A 231 7.97 -0.21 -12.15
N LEU A 232 7.81 -1.53 -12.34
CA LEU A 232 8.74 -2.55 -11.87
C LEU A 232 10.18 -2.31 -12.38
N GLU A 233 10.34 -2.05 -13.68
CA GLU A 233 11.68 -1.79 -14.25
C GLU A 233 12.29 -0.48 -13.73
N THR A 234 11.44 0.52 -13.42
CA THR A 234 11.89 1.75 -12.75
C THR A 234 12.44 1.45 -11.35
N LEU A 235 11.75 0.62 -10.56
CA LEU A 235 12.21 0.21 -9.23
C LEU A 235 13.51 -0.59 -9.30
N ARG A 236 13.63 -1.57 -10.20
CA ARG A 236 14.84 -2.38 -10.39
C ARG A 236 16.04 -1.54 -10.83
N GLU A 237 15.82 -0.55 -11.69
CA GLU A 237 16.88 0.37 -12.09
C GLU A 237 17.34 1.27 -10.92
N LEU A 238 16.41 1.70 -10.07
CA LEU A 238 16.73 2.45 -8.86
C LEU A 238 17.52 1.58 -7.88
N GLU A 239 17.02 0.39 -7.54
CA GLU A 239 17.69 -0.60 -6.69
C GLU A 239 19.14 -0.81 -7.13
N ARG A 240 19.35 -1.13 -8.41
CA ARG A 240 20.68 -1.35 -9.00
C ARG A 240 21.63 -0.15 -8.87
N ARG A 241 21.09 1.07 -8.86
CA ARG A 241 21.88 2.31 -8.83
C ARG A 241 22.18 2.79 -7.42
N THR A 242 21.36 2.42 -6.45
CA THR A 242 21.44 2.91 -5.08
C THR A 242 21.74 1.82 -4.06
N ASP A 243 21.79 0.55 -4.48
CA ASP A 243 21.93 -0.60 -3.59
C ASP A 243 20.83 -0.59 -2.51
N ALA A 244 19.59 -0.28 -2.95
CA ALA A 244 18.48 -0.04 -2.04
C ALA A 244 17.89 -1.35 -1.50
N ASP A 245 17.39 -1.32 -0.28
CA ASP A 245 16.38 -2.29 0.14
C ASP A 245 15.05 -1.95 -0.52
N VAL A 246 14.32 -2.97 -0.99
CA VAL A 246 12.96 -2.80 -1.54
C VAL A 246 11.94 -3.36 -0.55
N LEU A 247 10.97 -2.53 -0.14
CA LEU A 247 9.83 -2.91 0.70
C LEU A 247 8.60 -3.14 -0.17
N TYR A 248 8.04 -4.34 -0.07
CA TYR A 248 6.87 -4.81 -0.82
C TYR A 248 5.57 -4.47 -0.08
N GLY A 249 4.43 -4.54 -0.76
CA GLY A 249 3.12 -4.24 -0.17
C GLY A 249 2.71 -5.23 0.92
N HIS A 250 2.93 -6.52 0.71
CA HIS A 250 2.20 -7.56 1.44
C HIS A 250 3.03 -8.82 1.78
N ASP A 251 4.35 -8.73 1.69
CA ASP A 251 5.29 -9.82 1.99
C ASP A 251 5.72 -9.80 3.46
N LEU A 252 5.25 -10.77 4.24
CA LEU A 252 5.50 -10.82 5.69
C LEU A 252 6.99 -10.97 6.01
N ASP A 253 7.67 -11.92 5.36
CA ASP A 253 9.09 -12.19 5.64
C ASP A 253 9.96 -10.97 5.30
N ARG A 254 9.64 -10.29 4.19
CA ARG A 254 10.32 -9.07 3.79
C ARG A 254 10.03 -7.92 4.74
N PHE A 255 8.78 -7.73 5.14
CA PHE A 255 8.38 -6.72 6.11
C PHE A 255 9.12 -6.89 7.43
N GLU A 256 9.09 -8.09 8.04
CA GLU A 256 9.76 -8.35 9.32
C GLU A 256 11.29 -8.13 9.24
N THR A 257 11.90 -8.53 8.11
CA THR A 257 13.33 -8.32 7.87
C THR A 257 13.69 -6.83 7.85
N LEU A 258 12.88 -6.01 7.19
CA LEU A 258 13.13 -4.58 7.08
C LEU A 258 12.72 -3.82 8.35
N ALA A 259 11.64 -4.21 9.02
CA ALA A 259 11.21 -3.62 10.29
C ALA A 259 12.22 -3.84 11.43
N ALA A 260 13.05 -4.88 11.33
CA ALA A 260 14.16 -5.10 12.27
C ALA A 260 15.41 -4.28 11.94
N ARG A 261 15.49 -3.69 10.73
CA ARG A 261 16.66 -2.94 10.24
C ARG A 261 16.49 -1.43 10.37
N TYR A 262 15.33 -0.93 9.96
CA TYR A 262 14.93 0.48 10.01
C TYR A 262 14.27 0.76 11.36
#